data_AF-A0A7J9Z139-F1
#
_entry.id   AF-A0A7J9Z139-F1
#
_cell.length_a   1.000
_cell.length_b   1.000
_cell.length_c   1.000
_cell.angle_alpha   90.00
_cell.angle_beta   90.00
_cell.angle_gamma   90.00
#
_symmetry.space_group_name_H-M   'P 1'
#
loop_
_entity.id
_entity.type
_entity.pdbx_description
1 polymer ?
#
loop_
_entity_poly.entity_id
_entity_poly.type
_entity_poly.pdbx_seq_one_letter_code
_entity_poly.pdbx_strand_id
1 'polypeptide(L)'
;EEVVPHEKTMKKAKSDRLELLRAVRANLDPVWALSPSPELSPLFEPVMAAGGAAASCVDEDGVEHCLFPVQGDLVTEIRRVISEAPLLIADGHHRYETALAYQAEQRAAGVSDPGADRIMALIVELADDQLMVRPIHRVMRGTSGQFRVKLGTVGDVRLLGPNTPENVQNLVAEMERTKSMGLIQGPGIALFTPKLDVLRPLLESLPKPLLDIEAVLLNVMLNRI
;
A
#
# COMPACT_ATOMS: atom_id res chain seq x y z
N GLU A 1 -20.95 -7.96 -0.92
CA GLU A 1 -19.60 -8.11 -0.38
C GLU A 1 -18.91 -6.76 -0.41
N GLU A 2 -18.23 -6.39 0.67
CA GLU A 2 -17.69 -5.06 0.91
C GLU A 2 -16.22 -5.02 0.43
N VAL A 3 -15.93 -4.24 -0.61
CA VAL A 3 -14.56 -3.99 -1.07
C VAL A 3 -14.12 -2.66 -0.48
N VAL A 4 -13.12 -2.69 0.40
CA VAL A 4 -12.74 -1.51 1.17
C VAL A 4 -11.55 -0.81 0.51
N PRO A 5 -11.69 0.46 0.09
CA PRO A 5 -10.56 1.26 -0.38
C PRO A 5 -9.74 1.78 0.81
N HIS A 6 -8.42 1.86 0.68
CA HIS A 6 -7.54 2.49 1.69
C HIS A 6 -7.10 3.91 1.30
N GLU A 7 -7.42 4.37 0.08
CA GLU A 7 -7.13 5.73 -0.42
C GLU A 7 -8.34 6.41 -1.08
N LYS A 8 -8.29 7.74 -1.17
CA LYS A 8 -9.23 8.53 -1.98
C LYS A 8 -8.64 8.75 -3.37
N THR A 9 -9.45 8.46 -4.38
CA THR A 9 -9.02 8.51 -5.78
C THR A 9 -9.15 9.91 -6.39
N MET A 10 -8.15 10.31 -7.17
CA MET A 10 -8.11 11.64 -7.80
C MET A 10 -8.85 11.64 -9.15
N LYS A 11 -9.74 12.62 -9.38
CA LYS A 11 -10.62 12.68 -10.56
C LYS A 11 -9.90 12.61 -11.92
N LYS A 12 -8.72 13.22 -12.05
CA LYS A 12 -8.01 13.33 -13.35
C LYS A 12 -7.43 11.99 -13.84
N ALA A 13 -7.07 11.08 -12.95
CA ALA A 13 -6.52 9.78 -13.35
C ALA A 13 -7.60 8.82 -13.91
N LYS A 14 -8.89 9.16 -13.77
CA LYS A 14 -10.02 8.29 -14.16
C LYS A 14 -10.33 8.34 -15.65
N SER A 15 -10.12 9.48 -16.34
CA SER A 15 -10.47 9.60 -17.77
C SER A 15 -9.60 8.72 -18.66
N ASP A 16 -8.28 8.79 -18.50
CA ASP A 16 -7.34 8.14 -19.43
C ASP A 16 -7.40 6.61 -19.30
N ARG A 17 -7.55 6.10 -18.07
CA ARG A 17 -7.71 4.67 -17.80
C ARG A 17 -9.03 4.13 -18.35
N LEU A 18 -10.10 4.91 -18.27
CA LEU A 18 -11.39 4.50 -18.81
C LEU A 18 -11.38 4.45 -20.34
N GLU A 19 -10.76 5.43 -21.01
CA GLU A 19 -10.59 5.38 -22.47
C GLU A 19 -9.75 4.18 -22.90
N LEU A 20 -8.68 3.86 -22.16
CA LEU A 20 -7.87 2.67 -22.44
C LEU A 20 -8.71 1.39 -22.28
N LEU A 21 -9.46 1.25 -21.19
CA LEU A 21 -10.31 0.09 -20.95
C LEU A 21 -11.38 -0.08 -22.05
N ARG A 22 -11.98 1.02 -22.53
CA ARG A 22 -12.93 0.98 -23.67
C ARG A 22 -12.25 0.51 -24.95
N ALA A 23 -11.02 0.97 -25.22
CA ALA A 23 -10.29 0.63 -26.42
C ALA A 23 -9.84 -0.84 -26.44
N VAL A 24 -9.27 -1.34 -25.33
CA VAL A 24 -8.69 -2.69 -25.29
C VAL A 24 -9.66 -3.76 -24.81
N ARG A 25 -10.70 -3.38 -24.06
CA ARG A 25 -11.69 -4.28 -23.43
C ARG A 25 -11.04 -5.42 -22.65
N ALA A 26 -9.91 -5.13 -22.00
CA ALA A 26 -9.12 -6.07 -21.22
C ALA A 26 -8.52 -5.38 -20.00
N ASN A 27 -8.43 -6.12 -18.90
CA ASN A 27 -7.61 -5.73 -17.77
C ASN A 27 -6.15 -6.03 -18.13
N LEU A 28 -5.28 -5.03 -18.14
CA LEU A 28 -3.85 -5.22 -18.47
C LEU A 28 -3.01 -5.51 -17.23
N ASP A 29 -3.53 -5.18 -16.07
CA ASP A 29 -2.89 -5.34 -14.77
C ASP A 29 -3.95 -5.64 -13.69
N PRO A 30 -3.62 -6.48 -12.68
CA PRO A 30 -4.56 -6.82 -11.63
C PRO A 30 -4.74 -5.66 -10.64
N VAL A 31 -5.90 -5.63 -9.97
CA VAL A 31 -5.97 -5.00 -8.64
C VAL A 31 -5.32 -5.92 -7.62
N TRP A 32 -4.65 -5.36 -6.62
CA TRP A 32 -4.10 -6.14 -5.53
C TRP A 32 -5.00 -5.98 -4.30
N ALA A 33 -5.52 -7.11 -3.82
CA ALA A 33 -6.40 -7.17 -2.67
C ALA A 33 -5.88 -8.14 -1.60
N LEU A 34 -6.23 -7.84 -0.36
CA LEU A 34 -5.83 -8.60 0.82
C LEU A 34 -7.07 -9.25 1.44
N SER A 35 -7.00 -10.56 1.67
CA SER A 35 -8.04 -11.34 2.34
C SER A 35 -7.65 -11.56 3.79
N PRO A 36 -8.48 -11.20 4.78
CA PRO A 36 -8.20 -11.46 6.18
C PRO A 36 -8.41 -12.94 6.58
N SER A 37 -8.87 -13.79 5.65
CA SER A 37 -9.06 -15.20 5.93
C SER A 37 -7.69 -15.92 5.96
N PRO A 38 -7.33 -16.60 7.07
CA PRO A 38 -6.10 -17.37 7.20
C PRO A 38 -6.18 -18.76 6.51
N GLU A 39 -7.27 -19.03 5.79
CA GLU A 39 -7.52 -20.30 5.11
C GLU A 39 -6.97 -20.33 3.68
N LEU A 40 -6.48 -19.22 3.13
CA LEU A 40 -5.99 -19.20 1.74
C LEU A 40 -4.67 -19.95 1.60
N SER A 41 -3.68 -19.66 2.46
CA SER A 41 -2.37 -20.29 2.37
C SER A 41 -2.44 -21.83 2.47
N PRO A 42 -3.16 -22.43 3.44
CA PRO A 42 -3.30 -23.88 3.54
C PRO A 42 -3.93 -24.56 2.32
N LEU A 43 -4.80 -23.88 1.57
CA LEU A 43 -5.41 -24.45 0.35
C LEU A 43 -4.39 -24.71 -0.76
N PHE A 44 -3.29 -23.94 -0.79
CA PHE A 44 -2.26 -24.07 -1.83
C PHE A 44 -1.13 -25.03 -1.46
N GLU A 45 -0.96 -25.38 -0.18
CA GLU A 45 0.11 -26.30 0.27
C GLU A 45 0.13 -27.63 -0.50
N PRO A 46 -1.01 -28.33 -0.72
CA PRO A 46 -1.00 -29.60 -1.45
C PRO A 46 -0.63 -29.42 -2.92
N VAL A 47 -1.02 -28.30 -3.53
CA VAL A 47 -0.69 -27.97 -4.93
C VAL A 47 0.80 -27.72 -5.07
N MET A 48 1.38 -26.94 -4.16
CA MET A 48 2.82 -26.67 -4.14
C MET A 48 3.62 -27.95 -3.91
N ALA A 49 3.18 -28.81 -2.97
CA ALA A 49 3.84 -30.07 -2.67
C ALA A 49 3.77 -31.10 -3.82
N ALA A 50 2.68 -31.10 -4.60
CA ALA A 50 2.55 -31.95 -5.78
C ALA A 50 3.48 -31.53 -6.94
N GLY A 51 4.00 -30.31 -6.91
CA GLY A 51 4.82 -29.74 -7.97
C GLY A 51 4.02 -29.39 -9.22
N GLY A 52 4.71 -29.28 -10.37
CA GLY A 52 4.05 -28.97 -11.64
C GLY A 52 3.72 -27.49 -11.84
N ALA A 53 4.54 -26.59 -11.31
CA ALA A 53 4.46 -25.17 -11.64
C ALA A 53 4.51 -24.97 -13.17
N ALA A 54 3.58 -24.19 -13.71
CA ALA A 54 3.57 -23.84 -15.13
C ALA A 54 4.73 -22.90 -15.49
N ALA A 55 5.20 -22.12 -14.52
CA ALA A 55 6.40 -21.30 -14.62
C ALA A 55 7.00 -21.11 -13.23
N SER A 56 8.31 -20.91 -13.17
CA SER A 56 9.00 -20.42 -11.98
C SER A 56 10.14 -19.49 -12.36
N CYS A 57 10.49 -18.58 -11.45
CA CYS A 57 11.70 -17.77 -11.53
C CYS A 57 12.24 -17.48 -10.13
N VAL A 58 13.51 -17.10 -10.05
CA VAL A 58 14.14 -16.61 -8.83
C VAL A 58 14.56 -15.18 -9.08
N ASP A 59 14.20 -14.26 -8.18
CA ASP A 59 14.58 -12.86 -8.30
C ASP A 59 15.99 -12.57 -7.75
N GLU A 60 16.40 -11.29 -7.82
CA GLU A 60 17.74 -10.84 -7.41
C GLU A 60 17.98 -11.00 -5.90
N ASP A 61 16.91 -11.07 -5.10
CA ASP A 61 16.96 -11.28 -3.65
C ASP A 61 16.94 -12.78 -3.28
N GLY A 62 16.89 -13.67 -4.27
CA GLY A 62 16.86 -15.11 -4.08
C GLY A 62 15.48 -15.68 -3.73
N VAL A 63 14.41 -14.91 -3.93
CA VAL A 63 13.04 -15.36 -3.70
C VAL A 63 12.55 -16.15 -4.92
N GLU A 64 12.05 -17.36 -4.69
CA GLU A 64 11.44 -18.19 -5.72
C GLU A 64 9.96 -17.82 -5.91
N HIS A 65 9.58 -17.53 -7.15
CA HIS A 65 8.21 -17.24 -7.58
C HIS A 65 7.71 -18.40 -8.43
N CYS A 66 6.59 -19.00 -8.06
CA CYS A 66 6.01 -20.14 -8.78
C CYS A 66 4.57 -19.86 -9.19
N LEU A 67 4.22 -20.20 -10.44
CA LEU A 67 2.88 -20.08 -10.98
C LEU A 67 2.23 -21.44 -11.12
N PHE A 68 1.15 -21.68 -10.39
CA PHE A 68 0.39 -22.93 -10.45
C PHE A 68 -1.00 -22.69 -11.09
N PRO A 69 -1.37 -23.43 -12.15
CA PRO A 69 -2.73 -23.40 -12.65
C PRO A 69 -3.65 -24.15 -11.68
N VAL A 70 -4.74 -23.50 -11.27
CA VAL A 70 -5.76 -24.10 -10.39
C VAL A 70 -7.01 -24.47 -11.18
N GLN A 71 -7.60 -25.63 -10.90
CA GLN A 71 -8.79 -26.16 -11.58
C GLN A 71 -9.66 -26.99 -10.62
N GLY A 72 -10.88 -27.33 -11.05
CA GLY A 72 -11.76 -28.23 -10.30
C GLY A 72 -12.18 -27.70 -8.94
N ASP A 73 -12.29 -28.60 -7.96
CA ASP A 73 -12.81 -28.33 -6.62
C ASP A 73 -12.03 -27.24 -5.87
N LEU A 74 -10.72 -27.13 -6.13
CA LEU A 74 -9.88 -26.09 -5.53
C LEU A 74 -10.35 -24.68 -5.90
N VAL A 75 -10.83 -24.46 -7.13
CA VAL A 75 -11.39 -23.15 -7.54
C VAL A 75 -12.65 -22.81 -6.75
N THR A 76 -13.46 -23.83 -6.43
CA THR A 76 -14.67 -23.67 -5.61
C THR A 76 -14.32 -23.31 -4.17
N GLU A 77 -13.33 -23.98 -3.57
CA GLU A 77 -12.88 -23.67 -2.21
C GLU A 77 -12.22 -22.30 -2.10
N ILE A 78 -11.36 -21.92 -3.06
CA ILE A 78 -10.77 -20.58 -3.11
C ILE A 78 -11.88 -19.51 -3.16
N ARG A 79 -12.91 -19.72 -4.00
CA ARG A 79 -14.05 -18.80 -4.08
C ARG A 79 -14.81 -18.70 -2.77
N ARG A 80 -15.06 -19.83 -2.09
CA ARG A 80 -15.73 -19.87 -0.78
C ARG A 80 -14.94 -19.03 0.22
N VAL A 81 -13.66 -19.34 0.41
CA VAL A 81 -12.78 -18.65 1.37
C VAL A 81 -12.70 -17.14 1.11
N ILE A 82 -12.55 -16.73 -0.16
CA ILE A 82 -12.52 -15.31 -0.52
C ILE A 82 -13.85 -14.61 -0.26
N SER A 83 -14.99 -15.29 -0.44
CA SER A 83 -16.32 -14.68 -0.26
C SER A 83 -16.75 -14.50 1.20
N GLU A 84 -16.11 -15.22 2.13
CA GLU A 84 -16.48 -15.20 3.55
C GLU A 84 -16.05 -13.93 4.30
N ALA A 85 -15.15 -13.13 3.72
CA ALA A 85 -14.68 -11.90 4.34
C ALA A 85 -14.52 -10.76 3.32
N PRO A 86 -14.56 -9.49 3.79
CA PRO A 86 -14.23 -8.34 2.96
C PRO A 86 -12.81 -8.44 2.38
N LEU A 87 -12.64 -7.94 1.16
CA LEU A 87 -11.33 -7.75 0.55
C LEU A 87 -10.88 -6.30 0.73
N LEU A 88 -9.65 -6.12 1.23
CA LEU A 88 -9.00 -4.81 1.33
C LEU A 88 -8.15 -4.56 0.08
N ILE A 89 -8.48 -3.57 -0.74
CA ILE A 89 -7.62 -3.24 -1.88
C ILE A 89 -6.35 -2.59 -1.36
N ALA A 90 -5.20 -3.23 -1.54
CA ALA A 90 -3.87 -2.73 -1.21
C ALA A 90 -3.23 -1.91 -2.33
N ASP A 91 -3.59 -2.17 -3.59
CA ASP A 91 -3.19 -1.33 -4.72
C ASP A 91 -4.20 -1.43 -5.87
N GLY A 92 -4.38 -0.35 -6.62
CA GLY A 92 -5.24 -0.32 -7.80
C GLY A 92 -6.65 0.23 -7.60
N HIS A 93 -6.86 1.13 -6.64
CA HIS A 93 -8.17 1.79 -6.43
C HIS A 93 -8.66 2.49 -7.69
N HIS A 94 -7.76 3.17 -8.42
CA HIS A 94 -8.09 3.78 -9.71
C HIS A 94 -8.53 2.75 -10.76
N ARG A 95 -7.94 1.54 -10.77
CA ARG A 95 -8.34 0.44 -11.67
C ARG A 95 -9.72 -0.08 -11.30
N TYR A 96 -9.94 -0.34 -10.02
CA TYR A 96 -11.22 -0.83 -9.52
C TYR A 96 -12.36 0.14 -9.85
N GLU A 97 -12.19 1.42 -9.56
CA GLU A 97 -13.21 2.42 -9.88
C GLU A 97 -13.42 2.62 -11.38
N THR A 98 -12.35 2.51 -12.19
CA THR A 98 -12.47 2.56 -13.65
C THR A 98 -13.31 1.39 -14.16
N ALA A 99 -13.09 0.18 -13.63
CA ALA A 99 -13.89 -0.99 -14.00
C ALA A 99 -15.35 -0.83 -13.58
N LEU A 100 -15.63 -0.27 -12.39
CA LEU A 100 -17.01 0.05 -11.96
C LEU A 100 -17.68 1.09 -12.87
N ALA A 101 -16.94 2.13 -13.29
CA ALA A 101 -17.46 3.13 -14.22
C ALA A 101 -17.79 2.51 -15.58
N TYR A 102 -16.89 1.68 -16.14
CA TYR A 102 -17.12 0.96 -17.38
C TYR A 102 -18.31 0.00 -17.26
N GLN A 103 -18.42 -0.76 -16.18
CA GLN A 103 -19.57 -1.62 -15.90
C GLN A 103 -20.89 -0.84 -15.92
N ALA A 104 -20.93 0.33 -15.26
CA ALA A 104 -22.09 1.19 -15.24
C ALA A 104 -22.46 1.72 -16.64
N GLU A 105 -21.47 2.09 -17.46
CA GLU A 105 -21.67 2.50 -18.85
C GLU A 105 -22.30 1.39 -19.69
N GLN A 106 -21.75 0.17 -19.61
CA GLN A 106 -22.28 -0.98 -20.36
C GLN A 106 -23.72 -1.32 -19.96
N ARG A 107 -24.02 -1.30 -18.65
CA ARG A 107 -25.38 -1.51 -18.14
C ARG A 107 -26.35 -0.43 -18.60
N ALA A 108 -25.95 0.85 -18.54
CA ALA A 108 -26.78 1.96 -19.00
C ALA A 108 -27.06 1.91 -20.50
N ALA A 109 -26.11 1.43 -21.29
CA ALA A 109 -26.26 1.20 -22.73
C ALA A 109 -27.08 -0.06 -23.08
N GLY A 110 -27.48 -0.87 -22.09
CA GLY A 110 -28.17 -2.14 -22.32
C GLY A 110 -27.29 -3.19 -23.00
N VAL A 111 -25.97 -3.03 -22.95
CA VAL A 111 -25.02 -3.95 -23.57
C VAL A 111 -24.74 -5.10 -22.60
N SER A 112 -25.02 -6.33 -23.05
CA SER A 112 -24.63 -7.53 -22.32
C SER A 112 -23.13 -7.81 -22.50
N ASP A 113 -22.31 -7.33 -21.56
CA ASP A 113 -20.88 -7.57 -21.51
C ASP A 113 -20.50 -8.28 -20.19
N PRO A 114 -20.46 -9.63 -20.15
CA PRO A 114 -20.09 -10.38 -18.94
C PRO A 114 -18.66 -10.08 -18.46
N GLY A 115 -17.79 -9.57 -19.34
CA GLY A 115 -16.44 -9.14 -18.99
C GLY A 115 -16.45 -7.86 -18.14
N ALA A 116 -17.42 -6.96 -18.37
CA ALA A 116 -17.58 -5.73 -17.61
C ALA A 116 -17.96 -5.97 -16.13
N ASP A 117 -18.48 -7.16 -15.80
CA ASP A 117 -18.77 -7.58 -14.42
C ASP A 117 -17.56 -8.19 -13.71
N ARG A 118 -16.37 -8.17 -14.33
CA ARG A 118 -15.16 -8.82 -13.79
C ARG A 118 -13.94 -7.91 -13.90
N ILE A 119 -13.10 -7.99 -12.89
CA ILE A 119 -11.77 -7.39 -12.88
C ILE A 119 -10.73 -8.46 -12.59
N MET A 120 -9.56 -8.34 -13.20
CA MET A 120 -8.41 -9.18 -12.85
C MET A 120 -7.92 -8.78 -11.46
N ALA A 121 -7.72 -9.74 -10.56
CA ALA A 121 -7.31 -9.49 -9.19
C ALA A 121 -6.18 -10.45 -8.77
N LEU A 122 -5.19 -9.90 -8.06
CA LEU A 122 -4.23 -10.62 -7.26
C LEU A 122 -4.73 -10.56 -5.82
N ILE A 123 -5.06 -11.70 -5.24
CA ILE A 123 -5.56 -11.80 -3.86
C ILE A 123 -4.50 -12.49 -3.03
N VAL A 124 -4.08 -11.83 -1.95
CA VAL A 124 -3.06 -12.32 -1.02
C VAL A 124 -3.67 -12.42 0.37
N GLU A 125 -3.28 -13.43 1.12
CA GLU A 125 -3.67 -13.54 2.53
C GLU A 125 -3.05 -12.38 3.34
N LEU A 126 -3.87 -11.73 4.16
CA LEU A 126 -3.42 -10.73 5.13
C LEU A 126 -2.94 -11.46 6.38
N ALA A 127 -1.76 -12.05 6.30
CA ALA A 127 -1.08 -12.62 7.45
C ALA A 127 -0.15 -11.58 8.08
N ASP A 128 -0.13 -11.52 9.42
CA ASP A 128 0.63 -10.54 10.20
C ASP A 128 2.15 -10.58 9.92
N ASP A 129 2.67 -11.71 9.44
CA ASP A 129 4.09 -11.95 9.15
C ASP A 129 4.45 -11.90 7.66
N GLN A 130 3.48 -11.80 6.75
CA GLN A 130 3.72 -11.90 5.30
C GLN A 130 3.72 -10.56 4.57
N LEU A 131 3.18 -9.49 5.16
CA LEU A 131 3.10 -8.20 4.50
C LEU A 131 3.60 -7.04 5.37
N MET A 132 4.69 -6.40 4.92
CA MET A 132 5.18 -5.15 5.51
C MET A 132 5.08 -4.01 4.49
N VAL A 133 4.20 -3.04 4.77
CA VAL A 133 4.13 -1.79 4.00
C VAL A 133 5.05 -0.75 4.66
N ARG A 134 6.14 -0.38 3.98
CA ARG A 134 7.08 0.63 4.49
C ARG A 134 6.59 2.05 4.18
N PRO A 135 6.92 3.05 5.03
CA PRO A 135 6.58 4.44 4.76
C PRO A 135 7.20 4.96 3.46
N ILE A 136 6.45 5.80 2.73
CA ILE A 136 6.95 6.49 1.55
C ILE A 136 7.72 7.76 1.97
N HIS A 137 8.88 8.00 1.38
CA HIS A 137 9.64 9.23 1.59
C HIS A 137 8.86 10.46 1.05
N ARG A 138 8.78 11.53 1.85
CA ARG A 138 8.09 12.78 1.44
C ARG A 138 9.09 13.84 1.03
N VAL A 139 8.90 14.42 -0.16
CA VAL A 139 9.68 15.56 -0.65
C VAL A 139 8.87 16.84 -0.47
N MET A 140 9.38 17.75 0.36
CA MET A 140 8.79 19.08 0.56
C MET A 140 9.59 20.13 -0.21
N ARG A 141 8.91 20.95 -1.01
CA ARG A 141 9.51 22.07 -1.75
C ARG A 141 9.15 23.39 -1.10
N GLY A 142 10.00 24.41 -1.24
CA GLY A 142 9.72 25.75 -0.74
C GLY A 142 9.75 25.87 0.79
N THR A 143 10.36 24.91 1.49
CA THR A 143 10.58 25.01 2.94
C THR A 143 11.47 26.20 3.23
N SER A 144 10.96 27.21 3.92
CA SER A 144 11.77 28.36 4.34
C SER A 144 12.83 27.91 5.36
N GLY A 145 13.84 28.75 5.62
CA GLY A 145 14.83 28.50 6.67
C GLY A 145 14.20 28.29 8.07
N GLN A 146 12.94 28.68 8.25
CA GLN A 146 12.19 28.49 9.49
C GLN A 146 11.62 27.07 9.65
N PHE A 147 11.68 26.20 8.64
CA PHE A 147 11.09 24.86 8.73
C PHE A 147 11.66 24.05 9.90
N ARG A 148 12.98 24.11 10.13
CA ARG A 148 13.62 23.47 11.29
C ARG A 148 13.20 24.08 12.62
N VAL A 149 13.01 25.40 12.66
CA VAL A 149 12.53 26.10 13.85
C VAL A 149 11.11 25.64 14.18
N LYS A 150 10.25 25.53 13.18
CA LYS A 150 8.88 25.02 13.34
C LYS A 150 8.87 23.55 13.78
N LEU A 151 9.72 22.70 13.21
CA LEU A 151 9.89 21.32 13.69
C LEU A 151 10.32 21.29 15.17
N GLY A 152 11.18 22.20 15.60
CA GLY A 152 11.57 22.37 17.00
C GLY A 152 10.40 22.62 17.97
N THR A 153 9.25 23.09 17.47
CA THR A 153 8.04 23.30 18.30
C THR A 153 7.29 22.00 18.57
N VAL A 154 7.57 20.92 17.83
CA VAL A 154 6.86 19.63 17.88
C VAL A 154 7.77 18.43 18.13
N GLY A 155 9.08 18.65 18.22
CA GLY A 155 10.06 17.60 18.45
C GLY A 155 11.49 18.13 18.51
N ASP A 156 12.45 17.23 18.67
CA ASP A 156 13.87 17.55 18.73
C ASP A 156 14.54 17.24 17.39
N VAL A 157 15.38 18.15 16.92
CA VAL A 157 16.17 17.99 15.67
C VAL A 157 17.64 17.84 16.05
N ARG A 158 18.23 16.69 15.74
CA ARG A 158 19.65 16.41 15.96
C ARG A 158 20.38 16.30 14.63
N LEU A 159 21.40 17.12 14.42
CA LEU A 159 22.22 17.06 13.20
C LEU A 159 23.12 15.83 13.21
N LEU A 160 23.19 15.14 12.07
CA LEU A 160 24.09 14.01 11.85
C LEU A 160 25.26 14.34 10.92
N GLY A 161 25.28 15.55 10.35
CA GLY A 161 26.38 16.03 9.51
C GLY A 161 26.02 16.01 8.02
N PRO A 162 27.02 15.89 7.11
CA PRO A 162 26.79 15.92 5.68
C PRO A 162 26.07 14.68 5.16
N ASN A 163 25.41 14.80 4.01
CA ASN A 163 24.74 13.71 3.30
C ASN A 163 25.77 12.84 2.58
N THR A 164 26.36 11.92 3.34
CA THR A 164 27.32 10.89 2.86
C THR A 164 26.71 9.50 3.05
N PRO A 165 27.14 8.48 2.28
CA PRO A 165 26.64 7.11 2.45
C PRO A 165 26.75 6.58 3.89
N GLU A 166 27.86 6.88 4.57
CA GLU A 166 28.08 6.53 5.99
C GLU A 166 27.04 7.18 6.91
N ASN A 167 26.78 8.48 6.74
CA ASN A 167 25.78 9.18 7.56
C ASN A 167 24.34 8.76 7.25
N VAL A 168 24.06 8.31 6.02
CA VAL A 168 22.76 7.71 5.67
C VAL A 168 22.59 6.37 6.40
N GLN A 169 23.61 5.51 6.45
CA GLN A 169 23.55 4.26 7.21
C GLN A 169 23.35 4.52 8.70
N ASN A 170 24.10 5.46 9.27
CA ASN A 170 23.94 5.90 10.66
C ASN A 170 22.55 6.47 10.93
N LEU A 171 21.99 7.24 9.99
CA LEU A 171 20.64 7.77 10.10
C LEU A 171 19.60 6.64 10.19
N VAL A 172 19.67 5.66 9.29
CA VAL A 172 18.71 4.54 9.26
C VAL A 172 18.77 3.74 10.56
N ALA A 173 19.97 3.40 11.04
CA ALA A 173 20.16 2.70 12.31
C ALA A 173 19.59 3.50 13.50
N GLU A 174 19.82 4.81 13.53
CA GLU A 174 19.31 5.69 14.59
C GLU A 174 17.78 5.87 14.53
N MET A 175 17.20 5.93 13.33
CA MET A 175 15.74 5.99 13.14
C MET A 175 15.07 4.77 13.78
N GLU A 176 15.59 3.57 13.51
CA GLU A 176 15.09 2.31 14.08
C GLU A 176 15.25 2.29 15.61
N ARG A 177 16.43 2.66 16.12
CA ARG A 177 16.75 2.63 17.55
C ARG A 177 15.90 3.61 18.36
N THR A 178 15.58 4.77 17.81
CA THR A 178 14.97 5.88 18.55
C THR A 178 13.53 6.17 18.16
N LYS A 179 12.95 5.42 17.21
CA LYS A 179 11.62 5.69 16.64
C LYS A 179 11.50 7.12 16.11
N SER A 180 12.55 7.55 15.40
CA SER A 180 12.70 8.90 14.86
C SER A 180 12.56 8.92 13.35
N MET A 181 12.36 10.11 12.80
CA MET A 181 12.27 10.36 11.36
C MET A 181 13.57 10.95 10.82
N GLY A 182 13.97 10.52 9.62
CA GLY A 182 15.10 11.10 8.92
C GLY A 182 14.72 12.36 8.15
N LEU A 183 15.58 13.37 8.22
CA LEU A 183 15.47 14.62 7.48
C LEU A 183 16.70 14.82 6.60
N ILE A 184 16.47 15.02 5.31
CA ILE A 184 17.51 15.40 4.35
C ILE A 184 17.19 16.80 3.85
N GLN A 185 18.11 17.75 4.08
CA GLN A 185 17.96 19.13 3.63
C GLN A 185 19.27 19.64 3.05
N GLY A 186 19.30 19.83 1.72
CA GLY A 186 20.50 20.24 1.01
C GLY A 186 21.64 19.23 1.24
N PRO A 187 22.85 19.67 1.62
CA PRO A 187 23.98 18.78 1.86
C PRO A 187 23.94 18.12 3.25
N GLY A 188 22.91 18.35 4.07
CA GLY A 188 22.89 17.91 5.47
C GLY A 188 21.82 16.88 5.80
N ILE A 189 22.13 16.02 6.78
CA ILE A 189 21.21 15.06 7.38
C ILE A 189 20.93 15.46 8.84
N ALA A 190 19.68 15.27 9.25
CA ALA A 190 19.28 15.37 10.64
C ALA A 190 18.32 14.24 11.01
N LEU A 191 18.32 13.88 12.29
CA LEU A 191 17.32 13.04 12.92
C LEU A 191 16.27 13.94 13.57
N PHE A 192 15.00 13.62 13.41
CA PHE A 192 13.90 14.29 14.05
C PHE A 192 13.14 13.33 14.96
N THR A 193 13.09 13.64 16.26
CA THR A 193 12.38 12.84 17.26
C THR A 193 11.12 13.60 17.69
N PRO A 194 9.91 13.13 17.34
CA PRO A 194 8.66 13.78 17.72
C PRO A 194 8.44 13.78 19.24
N LYS A 195 7.92 14.89 19.79
CA LYS A 195 7.47 14.97 21.19
C LYS A 195 6.01 14.52 21.29
N LEU A 196 5.80 13.27 21.69
CA LEU A 196 4.46 12.65 21.72
C LEU A 196 3.49 13.34 22.67
N ASP A 197 3.96 13.94 23.76
CA ASP A 197 3.16 14.78 24.67
C ASP A 197 2.64 16.04 23.98
N VAL A 198 3.45 16.69 23.15
CA VAL A 198 3.07 17.87 22.37
C VAL A 198 2.05 17.53 21.28
N LEU A 199 2.15 16.33 20.70
CA LEU A 199 1.29 15.86 19.61
C LEU A 199 0.01 15.17 20.12
N ARG A 200 -0.02 14.68 21.36
CA ARG A 200 -1.12 13.91 21.94
C ARG A 200 -2.51 14.52 21.74
N PRO A 201 -2.74 15.83 21.99
CA PRO A 201 -4.07 16.42 21.82
C PRO A 201 -4.58 16.35 20.37
N LEU A 202 -3.66 16.30 19.39
CA LEU A 202 -3.99 16.19 17.97
C LEU A 202 -4.19 14.73 17.52
N LEU A 203 -3.62 13.80 18.27
CA LEU A 203 -3.75 12.37 18.05
C LEU A 203 -5.04 11.81 18.67
N GLU A 204 -5.53 12.41 19.77
CA GLU A 204 -6.75 11.95 20.48
C GLU A 204 -8.02 11.92 19.62
N SER A 205 -8.08 12.72 18.55
CA SER A 205 -9.20 12.66 17.59
C SER A 205 -9.10 11.50 16.59
N LEU A 206 -7.98 10.78 16.54
CA LEU A 206 -7.75 9.69 15.60
C LEU A 206 -8.16 8.34 16.20
N PRO A 207 -8.61 7.38 15.37
CA PRO A 207 -8.79 6.00 15.78
C PRO A 207 -7.52 5.43 16.44
N LYS A 208 -7.69 4.67 17.52
CA LYS A 208 -6.58 4.05 18.27
C LYS A 208 -5.53 3.33 17.40
N PRO A 209 -5.90 2.56 16.34
CA PRO A 209 -4.92 1.89 15.49
C PRO A 209 -3.96 2.83 14.75
N LEU A 210 -4.32 4.11 14.59
CA LEU A 210 -3.50 5.09 13.87
C LEU A 210 -2.47 5.79 14.76
N LEU A 211 -2.59 5.66 16.10
CA LEU A 211 -1.77 6.41 17.04
C LEU A 211 -0.29 6.00 17.01
N ASP A 212 -0.02 4.75 16.63
CA ASP A 212 1.32 4.17 16.60
C ASP A 212 1.93 4.12 15.19
N ILE A 213 1.27 4.72 14.18
CA ILE A 213 1.76 4.71 12.79
C ILE A 213 2.60 5.97 12.52
N GLU A 214 3.89 5.82 12.19
CA GLU A 214 4.80 6.96 12.00
C GLU A 214 4.34 7.89 10.85
N ALA A 215 3.73 7.34 9.80
CA ALA A 215 3.21 8.12 8.67
C ALA A 215 2.04 9.03 9.07
N VAL A 216 1.22 8.59 10.04
CA VAL A 216 0.12 9.38 10.62
C VAL A 216 0.70 10.48 11.49
N LEU A 217 1.66 10.14 12.36
CA LEU A 217 2.35 11.11 13.20
C LEU A 217 2.99 12.23 12.37
N LEU A 218 3.68 11.86 11.28
CA LEU A 218 4.25 12.82 10.34
C LEU A 218 3.17 13.69 9.69
N ASN A 219 2.01 13.13 9.31
CA ASN A 219 0.93 13.92 8.71
C ASN A 219 0.32 14.94 9.70
N VAL A 220 0.09 14.52 10.95
CA VAL A 220 -0.41 15.41 12.02
C VAL A 220 0.58 16.53 12.29
N MET A 221 1.87 16.22 12.38
CA MET A 221 2.92 17.21 12.54
C MET A 221 2.95 18.23 11.39
N LEU A 222 2.93 17.76 10.15
CA LEU A 222 3.00 18.62 8.97
C LEU A 222 1.80 19.57 8.87
N ASN A 223 0.62 19.17 9.34
CA ASN A 223 -0.55 20.05 9.38
C ASN A 223 -0.48 21.13 10.48
N ARG A 224 0.38 20.97 11.48
CA ARG A 224 0.54 21.94 12.58
C ARG A 224 1.54 23.05 12.26
N ILE A 225 2.56 22.76 11.44
CA ILE A 225 3.69 23.66 11.16
C ILE A 225 3.49 24.44 9.85
#